data_AF-A0A954UMJ5-F1
#
_entry.id   AF-A0A954UMJ5-F1
#
_cell.length_a   1.000
_cell.length_b   1.000
_cell.length_c   1.000
_cell.angle_alpha   90.00
_cell.angle_beta   90.00
_cell.angle_gamma   90.00
#
_symmetry.space_group_name_H-M   'P 1'
#
loop_
_entity.id
_entity.type
_entity.pdbx_description
1 polymer ?
#
loop_
_entity_poly.entity_id
_entity_poly.type
_entity_poly.pdbx_seq_one_letter_code
_entity_poly.pdbx_strand_id
1 'polypeptide(L)'
;MMEERVEAVEASGWWQRPCGGRDVVKLAVPLILSTGSWTLMHFFDRVLLTWYSNDAIAAATPAGMLNFSLMCLPLGIAGYVNTFVAQYFGAGRSERVGRVVWQGIWLGLIALPFMLMLIPLAPTIFEWGNHEPNVVR
;
A
#
# COMPACT_ATOMS: atom_id res chain seq x y z
N MET A 1 -32.01 27.01 -6.53
CA MET A 1 -30.79 26.42 -7.14
C MET A 1 -30.13 25.33 -6.30
N MET A 2 -29.86 25.52 -4.99
CA MET A 2 -29.27 24.44 -4.16
C MET A 2 -30.33 23.39 -3.76
N GLU A 3 -31.55 23.81 -3.46
CA GLU A 3 -32.69 22.93 -3.14
C GLU A 3 -33.14 22.08 -4.33
N GLU A 4 -33.29 22.66 -5.54
CA GLU A 4 -33.58 21.89 -6.77
C GLU A 4 -32.54 20.79 -7.06
N ARG A 5 -31.26 21.03 -6.73
CA ARG A 5 -30.20 20.03 -6.90
C ARG A 5 -30.32 18.88 -5.89
N VAL A 6 -30.80 19.17 -4.68
CA VAL A 6 -31.03 18.15 -3.64
C VAL A 6 -32.23 17.28 -4.02
N GLU A 7 -33.34 17.89 -4.46
CA GLU A 7 -34.53 17.16 -4.90
C GLU A 7 -34.27 16.28 -6.14
N ALA A 8 -33.49 16.78 -7.10
CA ALA A 8 -33.09 16.00 -8.29
C ALA A 8 -32.18 14.81 -7.93
N VAL A 9 -31.32 14.96 -6.92
CA VAL A 9 -30.51 13.85 -6.39
C VAL A 9 -31.40 12.85 -5.68
N GLU A 10 -32.35 13.30 -4.84
CA GLU A 10 -33.30 12.43 -4.14
C GLU A 10 -34.23 11.63 -5.08
N ALA A 11 -34.60 12.19 -6.23
CA ALA A 11 -35.42 11.50 -7.22
C ALA A 11 -34.68 10.39 -7.99
N SER A 12 -33.35 10.47 -8.09
CA SER A 12 -32.55 9.44 -8.76
C SER A 12 -32.24 8.27 -7.81
N GLY A 13 -32.24 7.03 -8.29
CA GLY A 13 -31.85 5.86 -7.48
C GLY A 13 -30.39 5.96 -7.01
N TRP A 14 -30.05 5.39 -5.84
CA TRP A 14 -28.71 5.42 -5.23
C TRP A 14 -27.55 5.04 -6.19
N TRP A 15 -27.84 4.24 -7.21
CA TRP A 15 -26.88 3.80 -8.22
C TRP A 15 -26.48 4.90 -9.22
N GLN A 16 -27.40 5.81 -9.57
CA GLN A 16 -27.26 6.77 -10.66
C GLN A 16 -26.97 8.21 -10.19
N ARG A 17 -27.05 8.46 -8.88
CA ARG A 17 -26.65 9.73 -8.27
C ARG A 17 -25.17 10.04 -8.53
N PRO A 18 -24.77 11.31 -8.61
CA PRO A 18 -23.35 11.70 -8.57
C PRO A 18 -22.69 11.13 -7.32
N CYS A 19 -21.49 10.51 -7.46
CA CYS A 19 -20.84 9.77 -6.39
C CYS A 19 -21.64 8.54 -5.88
N GLY A 20 -22.58 8.04 -6.69
CA GLY A 20 -23.39 6.85 -6.41
C GLY A 20 -22.67 5.54 -6.75
N GLY A 21 -23.39 4.43 -6.63
CA GLY A 21 -22.81 3.08 -6.77
C GLY A 21 -22.05 2.83 -8.09
N ARG A 22 -22.52 3.39 -9.21
CA ARG A 22 -21.84 3.26 -10.51
C ARG A 22 -20.44 3.86 -10.50
N ASP A 23 -20.27 5.03 -9.89
CA ASP A 23 -18.98 5.74 -9.87
C ASP A 23 -18.02 5.08 -8.88
N VAL A 24 -18.53 4.57 -7.75
CA VAL A 24 -17.76 3.75 -6.82
C VAL A 24 -17.23 2.49 -7.50
N VAL A 25 -18.07 1.75 -8.23
CA VAL A 25 -17.63 0.53 -8.93
C VAL A 25 -16.61 0.84 -10.01
N LYS A 26 -16.79 1.91 -10.80
CA LYS A 26 -15.80 2.33 -11.80
C LYS A 26 -14.43 2.64 -11.19
N LEU A 27 -14.40 3.19 -9.97
CA LEU A 27 -13.16 3.44 -9.24
C LEU A 27 -12.60 2.18 -8.58
N ALA A 28 -13.47 1.35 -8.00
CA ALA A 28 -13.10 0.17 -7.23
C ALA A 28 -12.55 -0.96 -8.12
N VAL A 29 -13.12 -1.19 -9.31
CA VAL A 29 -12.68 -2.27 -10.22
C VAL A 29 -11.16 -2.20 -10.53
N PRO A 30 -10.58 -1.08 -11.00
CA PRO A 30 -9.15 -1.02 -11.24
C PRO A 30 -8.32 -1.14 -9.96
N LEU A 31 -8.81 -0.63 -8.82
CA LEU A 31 -8.13 -0.77 -7.52
C LEU A 31 -8.10 -2.22 -7.02
N ILE A 32 -9.21 -2.95 -7.19
CA ILE A 32 -9.33 -4.38 -6.87
C ILE A 32 -8.39 -5.19 -7.76
N LEU A 33 -8.38 -4.91 -9.06
CA LEU A 33 -7.45 -5.58 -9.99
C LEU A 33 -6.00 -5.33 -9.60
N SER A 34 -5.63 -4.08 -9.31
CA SER A 34 -4.27 -3.72 -8.91
C SER A 34 -3.84 -4.43 -7.61
N THR A 35 -4.68 -4.40 -6.57
CA THR A 35 -4.41 -5.08 -5.30
C THR A 35 -4.39 -6.60 -5.46
N GLY A 36 -5.30 -7.14 -6.28
CA GLY A 36 -5.36 -8.56 -6.59
C GLY A 36 -4.13 -9.07 -7.36
N SER A 37 -3.59 -8.26 -8.28
CA SER A 37 -2.34 -8.56 -8.97
C SER A 37 -1.17 -8.70 -8.00
N TRP A 38 -1.12 -7.89 -6.94
CA TRP A 38 -0.08 -7.99 -5.91
C TRP A 38 -0.16 -9.31 -5.13
N THR A 39 -1.37 -9.74 -4.78
CA THR A 39 -1.61 -11.06 -4.15
C THR A 39 -1.20 -12.21 -5.07
N LEU A 40 -1.55 -12.15 -6.35
CA LEU A 40 -1.15 -13.17 -7.33
C LEU A 40 0.37 -13.22 -7.50
N MET A 41 1.02 -12.06 -7.60
CA MET A 41 2.48 -11.96 -7.66
C MET A 41 3.14 -12.66 -6.47
N HIS A 42 2.70 -12.36 -5.24
CA HIS A 42 3.21 -13.03 -4.05
C HIS A 42 2.94 -14.54 -4.04
N PHE A 43 1.77 -14.97 -4.51
CA PHE A 43 1.47 -16.40 -4.61
C PHE A 43 2.44 -17.11 -5.56
N PHE A 44 2.63 -16.58 -6.78
CA PHE A 44 3.55 -17.18 -7.75
C PHE A 44 5.00 -17.17 -7.27
N ASP A 45 5.44 -16.08 -6.63
CA ASP A 45 6.76 -16.00 -6.01
C ASP A 45 6.99 -17.15 -5.01
N ARG A 46 5.99 -17.44 -4.17
CA ARG A 46 6.06 -18.57 -3.22
C ARG A 46 6.05 -19.93 -3.88
N VAL A 47 5.26 -20.12 -4.93
CA VAL A 47 5.27 -21.38 -5.71
C VAL A 47 6.65 -21.62 -6.31
N LEU A 48 7.26 -20.59 -6.92
CA LEU A 48 8.60 -20.68 -7.51
C LEU A 48 9.66 -20.97 -6.45
N LEU A 49 9.61 -20.32 -5.28
CA LEU A 49 10.53 -20.58 -4.18
C LEU A 49 10.41 -22.01 -3.64
N THR A 50 9.18 -22.55 -3.56
CA THR A 50 8.95 -23.94 -3.14
C THR A 50 9.60 -24.92 -4.11
N TRP A 51 9.53 -24.67 -5.41
CA TRP A 51 10.18 -25.50 -6.43
C TRP A 51 11.70 -25.35 -6.45
N TYR A 52 12.20 -24.18 -6.04
CA TYR A 52 13.64 -23.91 -5.99
C TYR A 52 14.32 -24.59 -4.80
N SER A 53 13.84 -24.37 -3.57
CA SER A 53 14.39 -24.97 -2.36
C SER A 53 13.45 -24.82 -1.16
N ASN A 54 13.35 -25.88 -0.35
CA ASN A 54 12.64 -25.84 0.93
C ASN A 54 13.28 -24.83 1.91
N ASP A 55 14.61 -24.67 1.88
CA ASP A 55 15.31 -23.72 2.74
C ASP A 55 14.97 -22.27 2.36
N ALA A 56 14.84 -22.00 1.05
CA ALA A 56 14.52 -20.67 0.56
C ALA A 56 13.11 -20.21 0.97
N ILE A 57 12.11 -21.10 0.91
CA ILE A 57 10.75 -20.77 1.37
C ILE A 57 10.66 -20.69 2.91
N ALA A 58 11.43 -21.50 3.63
CA ALA A 58 11.55 -21.43 5.08
C ALA A 58 12.12 -20.09 5.55
N ALA A 59 13.13 -19.55 4.85
CA ALA A 59 13.71 -18.23 5.12
C ALA A 59 12.81 -17.07 4.68
N ALA A 60 12.17 -17.18 3.50
CA ALA A 60 11.44 -16.08 2.91
C ALA A 60 10.19 -15.67 3.70
N THR A 61 9.59 -16.58 4.49
CA THR A 61 8.38 -16.31 5.27
C THR A 61 8.63 -15.37 6.46
N PRO A 62 9.52 -15.68 7.42
CA PRO A 62 9.88 -14.76 8.50
C PRO A 62 10.50 -13.47 7.97
N ALA A 63 11.33 -13.54 6.93
CA ALA A 63 11.89 -12.34 6.28
C ALA A 63 10.80 -11.44 5.68
N GLY A 64 9.78 -12.03 5.06
CA GLY A 64 8.62 -11.30 4.53
C GLY A 64 7.82 -10.59 5.63
N MET A 65 7.60 -11.25 6.77
CA MET A 65 6.91 -10.64 7.92
C MET A 65 7.69 -9.46 8.49
N LEU A 66 9.00 -9.62 8.70
CA LEU A 66 9.87 -8.54 9.18
C LEU A 66 9.85 -7.35 8.22
N ASN A 67 10.00 -7.61 6.92
CA ASN A 67 9.92 -6.57 5.89
C ASN A 67 8.57 -5.84 5.93
N PHE A 68 7.45 -6.57 6.03
CA PHE A 68 6.12 -5.98 6.12
C PHE A 68 5.99 -5.08 7.37
N SER A 69 6.42 -5.57 8.54
CA SER A 69 6.40 -4.80 9.79
C SER A 69 7.19 -3.51 9.69
N LEU A 70 8.39 -3.55 9.09
CA LEU A 70 9.22 -2.36 8.89
C LEU A 70 8.60 -1.39 7.89
N MET A 71 7.95 -1.89 6.84
CA MET A 71 7.30 -1.09 5.81
C MET A 71 5.99 -0.46 6.27
N CYS A 72 5.28 -1.03 7.25
CA CYS A 72 4.00 -0.51 7.74
C CYS A 72 4.07 0.97 8.14
N LEU A 73 5.13 1.40 8.82
CA LEU A 73 5.27 2.77 9.29
C LEU A 73 5.38 3.79 8.12
N PRO A 74 6.39 3.71 7.24
CA PRO A 74 6.50 4.65 6.13
C PRO A 74 5.32 4.53 5.15
N LEU A 75 4.80 3.32 4.90
CA LEU A 75 3.65 3.11 4.02
C LEU A 75 2.39 3.76 4.60
N GLY A 76 2.15 3.63 5.90
CA GLY A 76 1.02 4.26 6.60
C GLY A 76 1.08 5.78 6.55
N ILE A 77 2.26 6.36 6.80
CA ILE A 77 2.45 7.81 6.72
C ILE A 77 2.26 8.31 5.28
N ALA A 78 2.82 7.61 4.28
CA ALA A 78 2.63 7.93 2.87
C ALA A 78 1.15 7.85 2.46
N GLY A 79 0.36 6.95 3.05
CA GLY A 79 -1.07 6.83 2.82
C GLY A 79 -1.87 8.11 3.11
N TYR A 80 -1.45 8.93 4.08
CA TYR A 80 -2.11 10.21 4.39
C TYR A 80 -2.04 11.23 3.25
N VAL A 81 -1.08 11.10 2.34
CA VAL A 81 -1.01 11.94 1.14
C VAL A 81 -2.33 11.88 0.38
N ASN A 82 -2.94 10.71 0.22
CA ASN A 82 -4.22 10.58 -0.49
C ASN A 82 -5.35 11.36 0.18
N THR A 83 -5.44 11.30 1.51
CA THR A 83 -6.43 12.05 2.30
C THR A 83 -6.25 13.55 2.11
N PHE A 84 -5.02 14.06 2.23
CA PHE A 84 -4.74 15.48 2.07
C PHE A 84 -4.95 15.96 0.63
N VAL A 85 -4.58 15.16 -0.37
CA VAL A 85 -4.84 15.47 -1.78
C VAL A 85 -6.34 15.61 -2.02
N ALA A 86 -7.16 14.67 -1.54
CA ALA A 86 -8.61 14.74 -1.66
C ALA A 86 -9.19 15.99 -0.97
N GLN A 87 -8.72 16.32 0.23
CA GLN A 87 -9.16 17.51 0.97
C GLN A 87 -8.76 18.82 0.27
N TYR A 88 -7.51 18.95 -0.19
CA TYR A 88 -7.05 20.17 -0.86
C TYR A 88 -7.70 20.35 -2.22
N PHE A 89 -7.88 19.26 -2.95
CA PHE A 89 -8.61 19.28 -4.22
C PHE A 89 -10.07 19.70 -4.00
N GLY A 90 -10.77 19.10 -3.02
CA GLY A 90 -12.15 19.44 -2.68
C GLY A 90 -12.33 20.87 -2.17
N ALA A 91 -11.31 21.44 -1.52
CA ALA A 91 -11.31 22.82 -1.04
C ALA A 91 -10.90 23.87 -2.10
N GLY A 92 -10.65 23.46 -3.35
CA GLY A 92 -10.19 24.35 -4.42
C GLY A 92 -8.76 24.86 -4.26
N ARG A 93 -7.95 24.22 -3.40
CA ARG A 93 -6.57 24.60 -3.07
C ARG A 93 -5.55 23.69 -3.76
N SER A 94 -5.63 23.61 -5.08
CA SER A 94 -4.78 22.71 -5.90
C SER A 94 -3.28 23.02 -5.78
N GLU A 95 -2.90 24.24 -5.41
CA GLU A 95 -1.50 24.64 -5.17
C GLU A 95 -0.86 23.89 -3.99
N ARG A 96 -1.67 23.32 -3.08
CA ARG A 96 -1.18 22.53 -1.93
C ARG A 96 -0.98 21.06 -2.26
N VAL A 97 -1.67 20.55 -3.28
CA VAL A 97 -1.59 19.14 -3.70
C VAL A 97 -0.15 18.76 -4.03
N GLY A 98 0.52 19.56 -4.86
CA GLY A 98 1.92 19.32 -5.23
C GLY A 98 2.86 19.29 -4.01
N ARG A 99 2.67 20.19 -3.05
CA ARG A 99 3.49 20.25 -1.83
C ARG A 99 3.41 18.97 -1.01
N VAL A 100 2.21 18.43 -0.83
CA VAL A 100 1.98 17.22 -0.03
C VAL A 100 2.49 15.98 -0.74
N VAL A 101 2.28 15.88 -2.05
CA VAL A 101 2.85 14.79 -2.86
C VAL A 101 4.38 14.78 -2.75
N TRP A 102 5.02 15.96 -2.78
CA TRP A 102 6.47 16.07 -2.59
C TRP A 102 6.92 15.63 -1.20
N GLN A 103 6.16 15.94 -0.14
CA GLN A 103 6.47 15.40 1.20
C GLN A 103 6.41 13.87 1.24
N GLY A 104 5.43 13.25 0.59
CA GLY A 104 5.36 11.79 0.46
C GLY A 104 6.57 11.20 -0.27
N ILE A 105 7.06 11.88 -1.31
CA ILE A 105 8.24 11.45 -2.07
C ILE A 105 9.51 11.60 -1.24
N TRP A 106 9.68 12.72 -0.53
CA TRP A 106 10.80 12.89 0.41
C TRP A 106 10.80 11.83 1.51
N LEU A 107 9.63 11.50 2.06
CA LEU A 107 9.50 10.41 3.02
C LEU A 107 9.99 9.09 2.43
N GLY A 108 9.58 8.74 1.20
CA GLY A 108 10.06 7.53 0.52
C GLY A 108 11.57 7.53 0.28
N LEU A 109 12.12 8.66 -0.17
CA LEU A 109 13.56 8.83 -0.39
C LEU A 109 14.39 8.73 0.88
N ILE A 110 13.84 9.12 2.03
CA ILE A 110 14.48 9.01 3.35
C ILE A 110 14.29 7.59 3.93
N ALA A 111 13.14 6.98 3.72
CA ALA A 111 12.86 5.62 4.18
C ALA A 111 13.76 4.58 3.47
N LEU A 112 14.09 4.79 2.20
CA LEU A 112 14.94 3.87 1.43
C LEU A 112 16.32 3.63 2.07
N PRO A 113 17.19 4.64 2.32
CA PRO A 113 18.49 4.41 2.96
C PRO A 113 18.35 3.87 4.38
N PHE A 114 17.30 4.27 5.12
CA PHE A 114 17.01 3.70 6.43
C PHE A 114 16.77 2.19 6.37
N MET A 115 16.02 1.72 5.38
CA MET A 115 15.80 0.29 5.17
C MET A 115 17.07 -0.43 4.70
N LEU A 116 17.86 0.19 3.82
CA LEU A 116 19.14 -0.39 3.38
C LEU A 116 20.14 -0.52 4.53
N MET A 117 20.14 0.41 5.48
CA MET A 117 20.97 0.34 6.69
C MET A 117 20.61 -0.85 7.60
N LEU A 118 19.41 -1.44 7.48
CA LEU A 118 19.01 -2.61 8.26
C LEU A 118 19.54 -3.93 7.66
N ILE A 119 19.98 -3.95 6.40
CA ILE A 119 20.55 -5.13 5.74
C ILE A 119 21.71 -5.75 6.53
N PRO A 120 22.76 -5.01 6.95
CA PRO A 120 23.86 -5.60 7.73
C PRO A 120 23.42 -6.08 9.12
N LEU A 121 22.29 -5.59 9.64
CA LEU A 121 21.74 -6.01 10.93
C LEU A 121 20.86 -7.27 10.80
N ALA A 122 20.48 -7.64 9.58
CA ALA A 122 19.60 -8.79 9.34
C ALA A 122 20.14 -10.10 9.94
N PRO A 123 21.42 -10.49 9.77
CA PRO A 123 21.93 -11.73 10.35
C PRO A 123 21.75 -11.77 11.88
N THR A 124 22.08 -10.67 12.56
CA THR A 124 21.92 -10.55 14.03
C THR A 124 20.46 -10.64 14.47
N ILE A 125 19.54 -10.03 13.71
CA ILE A 125 18.10 -10.09 14.01
C ILE A 125 17.57 -11.53 13.85
N PHE A 126 17.99 -12.25 12.81
CA PHE A 126 17.56 -13.62 12.57
C PHE A 126 18.22 -14.64 13.52
N GLU A 127 19.45 -14.39 13.97
CA GLU A 127 20.11 -15.19 15.01
C GLU A 127 19.37 -15.14 16.35
N TRP A 128 18.80 -13.98 16.72
CA TRP A 128 17.96 -13.86 17.92
C TRP A 128 16.66 -14.68 17.83
N GLY A 129 16.22 -15.02 16.60
CA GLY A 129 15.03 -15.84 16.34
C GLY A 129 15.20 -17.34 16.61
N ASN A 130 16.41 -17.80 16.95
CA ASN A 130 16.74 -19.22 17.19
C ASN A 130 16.30 -20.16 16.04
N HIS A 131 16.49 -19.71 14.79
CA HIS A 131 16.16 -20.47 13.58
C HIS A 131 17.21 -21.57 13.29
N GLU A 132 16.80 -22.64 12.60
CA GLU A 132 17.71 -23.71 12.18
C GLU A 132 18.87 -23.16 11.32
N PRO A 133 20.12 -23.64 11.47
CA PRO A 133 21.31 -23.03 10.85
C PRO A 133 21.28 -22.91 9.32
N ASN A 134 20.46 -23.71 8.64
CA ASN A 134 20.29 -23.67 7.18
C ASN A 134 19.42 -22.50 6.68
N VAL A 135 18.72 -21.80 7.57
CA VAL A 135 17.80 -20.69 7.21
C VAL A 135 18.50 -19.32 7.31
N VAL A 136 19.65 -19.25 7.99
CA VAL A 136 20.32 -17.98 8.35
C VAL A 136 21.39 -17.56 7.32
N ARG A 137 21.75 -18.44 6.37
CA ARG A 137 22.91 -18.27 5.47
C ARG A 137 22.55 -18.02 4.01
#